data_AF-B0EHN2-F1
#
_entry.id   AF-B0EHN2-F1
#
_cell.length_a   1.000
_cell.length_b   1.000
_cell.length_c   1.000
_cell.angle_alpha   90.00
_cell.angle_beta   90.00
_cell.angle_gamma   90.00
#
_symmetry.space_group_name_H-M   'P 1'
#
loop_
_entity.id
_entity.type
_entity.pdbx_description
1 polymer ?
#
loop_
_entity_poly.entity_id
_entity_poly.type
_entity_poly.pdbx_seq_one_letter_code
_entity_poly.pdbx_strand_id
1 'polypeptide(L)'
;MNYGMDVRTQQSAIVEHLKKNRKEYDIKQILNELGYDVSEGTELFQRLSTMSSSVEYNPTRKTFKYKPKTNATNIEELINIIHDSKFKSVPRSTLDDAYPDVEKDLASMVEHPEKYDIVVVEEGGRSKEIYFFSDPKKRLLHDLPNLDREIVGKWKELSGTKDEDFEKTVKESHLIPYHYSAQNSIKKSRKD
;
A
#
# COMPACT_ATOMS: atom_id res chain seq x y z
N MET A 1 8.01 -36.81 18.93
CA MET A 1 9.04 -35.76 19.07
C MET A 1 9.78 -35.67 17.75
N ASN A 2 9.74 -34.51 17.07
CA ASN A 2 10.22 -34.35 15.69
C ASN A 2 11.71 -33.92 15.68
N TYR A 3 12.61 -34.85 16.00
CA TYR A 3 14.05 -34.61 16.20
C TYR A 3 14.90 -34.47 14.91
N GLY A 4 14.34 -33.98 13.81
CA GLY A 4 15.06 -33.93 12.52
C GLY A 4 14.87 -32.67 11.69
N MET A 5 14.15 -31.66 12.19
CA MET A 5 13.84 -30.45 11.43
C MET A 5 14.83 -29.34 11.77
N ASP A 6 15.52 -28.81 10.76
CA ASP A 6 16.50 -27.71 10.90
C ASP A 6 15.90 -26.50 11.62
N VAL A 7 16.70 -25.82 12.46
CA VAL A 7 16.25 -24.67 13.28
C VAL A 7 15.65 -23.56 12.41
N ARG A 8 16.15 -23.35 11.18
CA ARG A 8 15.57 -22.36 10.26
C ARG A 8 14.18 -22.77 9.79
N THR A 9 13.95 -24.07 9.58
CA THR A 9 12.63 -24.58 9.18
C THR A 9 11.63 -24.41 10.30
N GLN A 10 12.03 -24.69 11.56
CA GLN A 10 11.19 -24.44 12.74
C GLN A 10 10.87 -22.95 12.90
N GLN A 11 11.88 -22.10 12.72
CA GLN A 11 11.73 -20.64 12.74
C GLN A 11 10.72 -20.17 11.68
N SER A 12 10.85 -20.61 10.43
CA SER A 12 9.92 -20.27 9.35
C SER A 12 8.50 -20.75 9.64
N ALA A 13 8.33 -21.97 10.17
CA ALA A 13 7.03 -22.51 10.54
C ALA A 13 6.35 -21.69 11.65
N ILE A 14 7.11 -21.27 12.66
CA ILE A 14 6.59 -20.39 13.72
C ILE A 14 6.18 -19.03 13.13
N VAL A 15 7.01 -18.42 12.30
CA VAL A 15 6.70 -17.11 11.68
C VAL A 15 5.43 -17.20 10.82
N GLU A 16 5.28 -18.24 10.01
CA GLU A 16 4.06 -18.47 9.21
C GLU A 16 2.82 -18.67 10.10
N HIS A 17 2.94 -19.40 11.21
CA HIS A 17 1.84 -19.56 12.16
C HIS A 17 1.44 -18.24 12.81
N LEU A 18 2.41 -17.43 13.25
CA LEU A 18 2.16 -16.10 13.80
C LEU A 18 1.52 -15.18 12.74
N LYS A 19 2.00 -15.24 11.49
CA LYS A 19 1.48 -14.48 10.36
C LYS A 19 0.03 -14.84 10.06
N LYS A 20 -0.33 -16.13 10.11
CA LYS A 20 -1.70 -16.59 9.86
C LYS A 20 -2.68 -16.17 10.97
N ASN A 21 -2.26 -16.23 12.24
CA ASN A 21 -3.14 -16.01 13.38
C ASN A 21 -3.20 -14.55 13.86
N ARG A 22 -2.17 -13.73 13.53
CA ARG A 22 -2.07 -12.29 13.89
C ARG A 22 -2.29 -11.98 15.38
N LYS A 23 -1.97 -12.93 16.26
CA LYS A 23 -2.09 -12.80 17.71
C LYS A 23 -0.72 -12.95 18.38
N GLU A 24 -0.67 -12.55 19.64
CA GLU A 24 0.48 -12.82 20.51
C GLU A 24 0.46 -14.26 20.99
N TYR A 25 1.62 -14.89 20.98
CA TYR A 25 1.83 -16.25 21.47
C TYR A 25 2.94 -16.26 22.50
N ASP A 26 2.69 -16.86 23.65
CA ASP A 26 3.74 -17.18 24.61
C ASP A 26 4.50 -18.47 24.21
N ILE A 27 5.61 -18.71 24.89
CA ILE A 27 6.48 -19.89 24.69
C ILE A 27 5.70 -21.20 24.82
N LYS A 28 4.76 -21.30 25.78
CA LYS A 28 3.99 -22.53 26.02
C LYS A 28 2.98 -22.76 24.92
N GLN A 29 2.34 -21.71 24.41
CA GLN A 29 1.40 -21.80 23.30
C GLN A 29 2.11 -22.29 22.02
N ILE A 30 3.30 -21.77 21.73
CA ILE A 30 4.11 -22.24 20.59
C ILE A 30 4.50 -23.72 20.74
N LEU A 31 4.94 -24.12 21.93
CA LEU A 31 5.27 -25.53 22.21
C LEU A 31 4.04 -26.43 22.07
N ASN A 32 2.89 -26.02 22.59
CA ASN A 32 1.68 -26.84 22.57
C ASN A 32 1.06 -26.95 21.18
N GLU A 33 1.06 -25.88 20.39
CA GLU A 33 0.42 -25.86 19.07
C GLU A 33 1.33 -26.38 17.96
N LEU A 34 2.63 -26.08 18.02
CA LEU A 34 3.58 -26.40 16.95
C LEU A 34 4.60 -27.47 17.34
N GLY A 35 4.72 -27.81 18.63
CA GLY A 35 5.67 -28.81 19.11
C GLY A 35 7.13 -28.35 19.12
N TYR A 36 7.38 -27.03 19.00
CA TYR A 36 8.72 -26.46 18.97
C TYR A 36 9.09 -25.84 20.33
N ASP A 37 10.27 -26.19 20.84
CA ASP A 37 10.79 -25.61 22.07
C ASP A 37 11.45 -24.24 21.81
N VAL A 38 10.80 -23.20 22.31
CA VAL A 38 11.24 -21.79 22.27
C VAL A 38 11.56 -21.27 23.67
N SER A 39 11.98 -22.14 24.58
CA SER A 39 12.40 -21.73 25.92
C SER A 39 13.60 -20.76 25.87
N GLU A 40 13.67 -19.86 26.85
CA GLU A 40 14.79 -18.92 26.99
C GLU A 40 16.12 -19.67 27.03
N GLY A 41 17.10 -19.22 26.23
CA GLY A 41 18.41 -19.86 26.10
C GLY A 41 18.53 -20.85 24.94
N THR A 42 17.44 -21.22 24.28
CA THR A 42 17.49 -22.01 23.03
C THR A 42 17.93 -21.14 21.84
N GLU A 43 18.55 -21.76 20.82
CA GLU A 43 18.89 -21.06 19.57
C GLU A 43 17.64 -20.49 18.88
N LEU A 44 16.53 -21.23 18.93
CA LEU A 44 15.27 -20.82 18.32
C LEU A 44 14.67 -19.58 19.00
N PHE A 45 14.73 -19.50 20.33
CA PHE A 45 14.36 -18.29 21.08
C PHE A 45 15.24 -17.10 20.70
N GLN A 46 16.56 -17.27 20.63
CA GLN A 46 17.48 -16.18 20.27
C GLN A 46 17.20 -15.65 18.86
N ARG A 47 16.94 -16.55 17.90
CA ARG A 47 16.58 -16.16 16.53
C ARG A 47 15.27 -15.39 16.45
N LEU A 48 14.22 -15.88 17.11
CA LEU A 48 12.91 -15.22 17.07
C LEU A 48 12.91 -13.88 17.80
N SER A 49 13.57 -13.79 18.96
CA SER A 49 13.63 -12.56 19.75
C SER A 49 14.47 -11.45 19.11
N THR A 50 15.40 -11.80 18.23
CA THR A 50 16.23 -10.84 17.48
C THR A 50 15.70 -10.52 16.08
N MET A 51 14.70 -11.26 15.58
CA MET A 51 14.12 -11.09 14.23
C MET A 51 13.11 -9.94 14.16
N SER A 52 13.56 -8.72 14.46
CA SER A 52 12.73 -7.51 14.55
C SER A 52 12.04 -7.07 13.24
N SER A 53 12.45 -7.63 12.11
CA SER A 53 11.87 -7.38 10.78
C SER A 53 10.57 -8.14 10.52
N SER A 54 10.29 -9.21 11.26
CA SER A 54 9.11 -10.08 11.02
C SER A 54 8.42 -10.51 12.31
N VAL A 55 9.09 -10.41 13.45
CA VAL A 55 8.55 -10.76 14.77
C VAL A 55 8.80 -9.63 15.74
N GLU A 56 7.76 -9.26 16.47
CA GLU A 56 7.82 -8.40 17.64
C GLU A 56 7.86 -9.27 18.89
N TYR A 57 8.93 -9.17 19.67
CA TYR A 57 9.07 -9.85 20.96
C TYR A 57 8.80 -8.88 22.10
N ASN A 58 7.85 -9.23 22.98
CA ASN A 58 7.56 -8.49 24.20
C ASN A 58 8.31 -9.14 25.38
N PRO A 59 9.36 -8.51 25.92
CA PRO A 59 10.18 -9.10 26.99
C PRO A 59 9.46 -9.18 28.34
N THR A 60 8.48 -8.30 28.59
CA THR A 60 7.73 -8.28 29.86
C THR A 60 6.74 -9.44 29.93
N ARG A 61 6.02 -9.69 28.84
CA ARG A 61 5.02 -10.77 28.75
C ARG A 61 5.59 -12.08 28.22
N LYS A 62 6.82 -12.06 27.71
CA LYS A 62 7.49 -13.19 27.03
C LYS A 62 6.66 -13.75 25.88
N THR A 63 6.12 -12.85 25.06
CA THR A 63 5.25 -13.18 23.93
C THR A 63 5.86 -12.76 22.60
N PHE A 64 5.59 -13.54 21.56
CA PHE A 64 5.95 -13.26 20.18
C PHE A 64 4.70 -12.89 19.38
N LYS A 65 4.81 -11.86 18.54
CA LYS A 65 3.75 -11.43 17.63
C LYS A 65 4.33 -11.25 16.24
N TYR A 66 3.58 -11.60 15.21
CA TYR A 66 3.99 -11.28 13.84
C TYR A 66 3.95 -9.76 13.60
N LYS A 67 4.98 -9.24 12.94
CA LYS A 67 5.09 -7.83 12.57
C LYS A 67 4.99 -7.69 11.05
N PRO A 68 3.83 -7.26 10.51
CA PRO A 68 3.70 -7.04 9.08
C PRO A 68 4.57 -5.90 8.56
N LYS A 69 4.92 -5.98 7.27
CA LYS A 69 5.54 -4.86 6.55
C LYS A 69 4.65 -3.62 6.51
N THR A 70 3.35 -3.83 6.35
CA THR A 70 2.33 -2.78 6.31
C THR A 70 1.21 -3.19 7.26
N ASN A 71 1.01 -2.49 8.37
CA ASN A 71 0.03 -2.91 9.36
C ASN A 71 -1.32 -2.23 9.13
N ALA A 72 -2.13 -2.79 8.22
CA ALA A 72 -3.52 -2.37 8.01
C ALA A 72 -4.48 -3.40 8.63
N THR A 73 -5.74 -3.03 8.84
CA THR A 73 -6.79 -3.96 9.28
C THR A 73 -7.80 -4.30 8.19
N ASN A 74 -7.84 -3.50 7.13
CA ASN A 74 -8.75 -3.65 5.99
C ASN A 74 -8.20 -2.89 4.77
N ILE A 75 -8.91 -2.97 3.65
CA ILE A 75 -8.47 -2.35 2.39
C ILE A 75 -8.44 -0.81 2.43
N GLU A 76 -9.40 -0.17 3.08
CA GLU A 76 -9.46 1.30 3.16
C GLU A 76 -8.28 1.86 3.95
N GLU A 77 -7.95 1.23 5.08
CA GLU A 77 -6.79 1.59 5.89
C GLU A 77 -5.48 1.34 5.13
N LEU A 78 -5.39 0.22 4.39
CA LEU A 78 -4.23 -0.07 3.54
C LEU A 78 -4.01 1.03 2.49
N ILE A 79 -5.07 1.44 1.80
CA ILE A 79 -5.02 2.52 0.80
C ILE A 79 -4.57 3.83 1.46
N ASN A 80 -5.11 4.17 2.64
CA ASN A 80 -4.72 5.37 3.37
C ASN A 80 -3.24 5.36 3.76
N ILE A 81 -2.75 4.23 4.29
CA ILE A 81 -1.32 4.06 4.62
C ILE A 81 -0.45 4.25 3.36
N ILE A 82 -0.86 3.70 2.22
CA ILE A 82 -0.14 3.85 0.95
C ILE A 82 -0.12 5.32 0.51
N HIS A 83 -1.25 6.03 0.58
CA HIS A 83 -1.32 7.45 0.24
C HIS A 83 -0.44 8.32 1.15
N ASP A 84 -0.42 8.04 2.46
CA ASP A 84 0.39 8.79 3.42
C ASP A 84 1.88 8.52 3.30
N SER A 85 2.25 7.29 2.92
CA SER A 85 3.64 6.84 2.77
C SER A 85 4.37 7.43 1.54
N LYS A 86 3.68 8.20 0.69
CA LYS A 86 4.22 8.78 -0.57
C LYS A 86 4.79 7.73 -1.54
N PHE A 87 4.42 6.46 -1.40
CA PHE A 87 4.84 5.44 -2.38
C PHE A 87 4.22 5.77 -3.74
N LYS A 88 5.06 5.84 -4.78
CA LYS A 88 4.59 5.99 -6.17
C LYS A 88 4.03 4.69 -6.74
N SER A 89 4.56 3.57 -6.26
CA SER A 89 4.25 2.22 -6.71
C SER A 89 4.47 1.26 -5.55
N VAL A 90 3.59 0.27 -5.40
CA VAL A 90 3.67 -0.73 -4.33
C VAL A 90 3.69 -2.13 -4.96
N PRO A 91 4.74 -2.94 -4.71
CA PRO A 91 4.77 -4.30 -5.22
C PRO A 91 3.77 -5.17 -4.44
N ARG A 92 3.18 -6.17 -5.12
CA ARG A 92 2.25 -7.13 -4.54
C ARG A 92 2.74 -7.75 -3.22
N SER A 93 4.02 -8.12 -3.16
CA SER A 93 4.66 -8.72 -1.99
C SER A 93 4.70 -7.84 -0.73
N THR A 94 4.46 -6.53 -0.86
CA THR A 94 4.26 -5.62 0.26
C THR A 94 2.81 -5.62 0.73
N LEU A 95 1.86 -5.81 -0.20
CA LEU A 95 0.42 -5.80 0.07
C LEU A 95 -0.08 -7.14 0.64
N ASP A 96 0.46 -8.27 0.17
CA ASP A 96 0.08 -9.63 0.62
C ASP A 96 0.25 -9.85 2.13
N ASP A 97 1.09 -9.04 2.77
CA ASP A 97 1.37 -9.15 4.19
C ASP A 97 0.57 -8.17 5.05
N ALA A 98 -0.29 -7.35 4.43
CA ALA A 98 -0.92 -6.24 5.12
C ALA A 98 -1.88 -6.69 6.23
N TYR A 99 -2.79 -7.60 5.90
CA TYR A 99 -3.77 -8.20 6.80
C TYR A 99 -4.24 -9.57 6.29
N PRO A 100 -4.87 -10.40 7.14
CA PRO A 100 -5.46 -11.67 6.70
C PRO A 100 -6.50 -11.47 5.58
N ASP A 101 -6.56 -12.40 4.62
CA ASP A 101 -7.51 -12.37 3.50
C ASP A 101 -7.36 -11.20 2.51
N VAL A 102 -6.32 -10.36 2.63
CA VAL A 102 -6.03 -9.24 1.70
C VAL A 102 -6.00 -9.68 0.23
N GLU A 103 -5.68 -10.94 -0.05
CA GLU A 103 -5.68 -11.50 -1.40
C GLU A 103 -7.03 -11.36 -2.12
N LYS A 104 -8.15 -11.50 -1.39
CA LYS A 104 -9.50 -11.36 -1.96
C LYS A 104 -9.80 -9.92 -2.32
N ASP A 105 -9.43 -8.99 -1.45
CA ASP A 105 -9.63 -7.55 -1.67
C ASP A 105 -8.75 -7.06 -2.82
N LEU A 106 -7.50 -7.52 -2.89
CA LEU A 106 -6.62 -7.19 -4.02
C LEU A 106 -7.11 -7.82 -5.33
N ALA A 107 -7.74 -8.99 -5.31
CA ALA A 107 -8.39 -9.56 -6.50
C ALA A 107 -9.58 -8.70 -6.96
N SER A 108 -10.43 -8.26 -6.03
CA SER A 108 -11.55 -7.33 -6.30
C SER A 108 -11.04 -6.00 -6.87
N MET A 109 -9.90 -5.51 -6.39
CA MET A 109 -9.24 -4.31 -6.90
C MET A 109 -8.78 -4.45 -8.35
N VAL A 110 -8.22 -5.61 -8.71
CA VAL A 110 -7.82 -5.90 -10.10
C VAL A 110 -9.03 -6.05 -11.01
N GLU A 111 -10.13 -6.62 -10.52
CA GLU A 111 -11.39 -6.77 -11.27
C GLU A 111 -12.14 -5.45 -11.46
N HIS A 112 -12.04 -4.54 -10.48
CA HIS A 112 -12.73 -3.26 -10.45
C HIS A 112 -11.78 -2.08 -10.15
N PRO A 113 -10.76 -1.84 -10.99
CA PRO A 113 -9.73 -0.82 -10.74
C PRO A 113 -10.33 0.60 -10.61
N GLU A 114 -11.46 0.85 -11.25
CA GLU A 114 -12.20 2.12 -11.19
C GLU A 114 -12.77 2.44 -9.81
N LYS A 115 -13.08 1.43 -8.99
CA LYS A 115 -13.61 1.64 -7.63
C LYS A 115 -12.54 2.11 -6.65
N TYR A 116 -11.28 1.80 -6.95
CA TYR A 116 -10.15 2.05 -6.07
C TYR A 116 -9.16 3.08 -6.66
N ASP A 117 -9.45 3.63 -7.84
CA ASP A 117 -8.59 4.54 -8.61
C ASP A 117 -7.15 4.01 -8.76
N ILE A 118 -7.02 2.72 -9.05
CA ILE A 118 -5.73 2.06 -9.18
C ILE A 118 -5.38 1.69 -10.63
N VAL A 119 -4.10 1.54 -10.88
CA VAL A 119 -3.57 0.88 -12.07
C VAL A 119 -2.66 -0.26 -11.62
N VAL A 120 -2.84 -1.44 -12.21
CA VAL A 120 -2.00 -2.61 -11.93
C VAL A 120 -1.21 -2.96 -13.19
N VAL A 121 0.10 -3.11 -13.04
CA VAL A 121 1.01 -3.50 -14.13
C VAL A 121 1.59 -4.88 -13.81
N GLU A 122 1.43 -5.82 -14.72
CA GLU A 122 2.04 -7.15 -14.63
C GLU A 122 3.41 -7.17 -15.33
N GLU A 123 4.49 -7.34 -14.57
CA GLU A 123 5.83 -7.58 -15.15
C GLU A 123 6.16 -9.07 -15.14
N GLY A 124 5.49 -9.88 -15.98
CA GLY A 124 5.86 -11.30 -16.15
C GLY A 124 5.34 -12.24 -15.06
N GLY A 125 4.08 -12.08 -14.67
CA GLY A 125 3.32 -12.98 -13.80
C GLY A 125 2.85 -12.34 -12.48
N ARG A 126 1.91 -13.00 -11.79
CA ARG A 126 1.23 -12.49 -10.57
C ARG A 126 2.17 -12.04 -9.45
N SER A 127 3.32 -12.68 -9.27
CA SER A 127 4.29 -12.31 -8.22
C SER A 127 5.06 -11.02 -8.50
N LYS A 128 4.90 -10.45 -9.69
CA LYS A 128 5.53 -9.21 -10.15
C LYS A 128 4.48 -8.16 -10.53
N GLU A 129 3.29 -8.25 -9.95
CA GLU A 129 2.29 -7.18 -10.03
C GLU A 129 2.78 -5.95 -9.25
N ILE A 130 2.70 -4.80 -9.89
CA ILE A 130 2.99 -3.49 -9.31
C ILE A 130 1.70 -2.68 -9.31
N TYR A 131 1.31 -2.20 -8.13
CA TYR A 131 0.09 -1.42 -7.90
C TYR A 131 0.45 0.06 -7.85
N PHE A 132 -0.25 0.87 -8.64
CA PHE A 132 -0.16 2.32 -8.66
C PHE A 132 -1.47 2.90 -8.14
N PHE A 133 -1.37 3.70 -7.09
CA PHE A 133 -2.51 4.34 -6.46
C PHE A 133 -2.56 5.81 -6.87
N SER A 134 -3.71 6.26 -7.37
CA SER A 134 -3.90 7.66 -7.73
C SER A 134 -3.92 8.52 -6.47
N ASP A 135 -3.22 9.66 -6.49
CA ASP A 135 -3.24 10.60 -5.37
C ASP A 135 -4.62 11.25 -5.27
N PRO A 136 -5.41 11.00 -4.21
CA PRO A 136 -6.76 11.52 -4.08
C PRO A 136 -6.80 13.05 -4.01
N LYS A 137 -5.70 13.70 -3.58
CA LYS A 137 -5.60 15.18 -3.54
C LYS A 137 -5.38 15.79 -4.92
N LYS A 138 -4.97 14.99 -5.90
CA LYS A 138 -4.74 15.40 -7.29
C LYS A 138 -5.84 14.92 -8.22
N ARG A 139 -6.93 14.38 -7.67
CA ARG A 139 -8.10 13.96 -8.44
C ARG A 139 -8.76 15.21 -9.04
N LEU A 140 -8.48 15.46 -10.32
CA LEU A 140 -9.00 16.62 -11.05
C LEU A 140 -10.51 16.50 -11.32
N LEU A 141 -11.05 15.28 -11.28
CA LEU A 141 -12.44 14.97 -11.60
C LEU A 141 -13.02 14.17 -10.43
N HIS A 142 -13.56 14.89 -9.45
CA HIS A 142 -14.05 14.29 -8.22
C HIS A 142 -15.23 13.32 -8.44
N ASP A 143 -16.07 13.51 -9.48
CA ASP A 143 -17.27 12.67 -9.73
C ASP A 143 -17.76 12.67 -11.20
N LEU A 144 -16.95 13.06 -12.19
CA LEU A 144 -17.43 13.11 -13.58
C LEU A 144 -17.41 11.70 -14.21
N PRO A 145 -18.51 11.26 -14.85
CA PRO A 145 -18.54 10.02 -15.59
C PRO A 145 -17.46 10.11 -16.66
N ASN A 146 -16.66 9.04 -16.78
CA ASN A 146 -15.69 8.78 -17.85
C ASN A 146 -15.63 9.90 -18.89
N LEU A 147 -14.57 10.72 -18.82
CA LEU A 147 -14.23 11.73 -19.83
C LEU A 147 -14.65 11.21 -21.20
N ASP A 148 -15.59 11.89 -21.84
CA ASP A 148 -16.25 11.39 -23.05
C ASP A 148 -15.20 10.91 -24.04
N ARG A 149 -15.36 9.68 -24.55
CA ARG A 149 -14.41 9.10 -25.51
C ARG A 149 -14.24 10.00 -26.73
N GLU A 150 -15.27 10.77 -27.08
CA GLU A 150 -15.21 11.78 -28.14
C GLU A 150 -14.30 12.96 -27.75
N ILE A 151 -14.37 13.44 -26.51
CA ILE A 151 -13.48 14.51 -26.01
C ILE A 151 -12.03 14.02 -25.98
N VAL A 152 -11.79 12.79 -25.51
CA VAL A 152 -10.45 12.19 -25.50
C VAL A 152 -9.92 11.97 -26.92
N GLY A 153 -10.78 11.55 -27.85
CA GLY A 153 -10.45 11.41 -29.27
C GLY A 153 -10.02 12.74 -29.88
N LYS A 154 -10.88 13.76 -29.75
CA LYS A 154 -10.59 15.12 -30.19
C LYS A 154 -9.32 15.69 -29.58
N TRP A 155 -9.06 15.41 -28.30
CA TRP A 155 -7.82 15.84 -27.63
C TRP A 155 -6.56 15.19 -28.21
N LYS A 156 -6.62 13.91 -28.57
CA LYS A 156 -5.48 13.20 -29.20
C LYS A 156 -5.21 13.66 -30.63
N GLU A 157 -6.23 14.16 -31.31
CA GLU A 157 -6.11 14.76 -32.65
C GLU A 157 -5.48 16.15 -32.62
N LEU A 158 -5.41 16.81 -31.44
CA LEU A 158 -4.69 18.06 -31.28
C LEU A 158 -3.17 17.79 -31.36
N SER A 159 -2.59 17.98 -32.54
CA SER A 159 -1.15 18.10 -32.69
C SER A 159 -0.70 19.50 -32.28
N GLY A 160 -0.10 19.63 -31.10
CA GLY A 160 0.57 20.87 -30.72
C GLY A 160 1.79 21.09 -31.60
N THR A 161 1.76 22.10 -32.47
CA THR A 161 2.96 22.60 -33.14
C THR A 161 3.83 23.29 -32.09
N LYS A 162 5.02 22.74 -31.86
CA LYS A 162 6.00 23.35 -30.98
C LYS A 162 6.45 24.70 -31.57
N ASP A 163 6.25 25.75 -30.77
CA ASP A 163 7.21 26.82 -30.50
C ASP A 163 7.07 28.23 -31.11
N GLU A 164 6.17 28.55 -32.05
CA GLU A 164 5.92 29.99 -32.39
C GLU A 164 4.45 30.36 -32.67
N ASP A 165 3.68 29.49 -33.32
CA ASP A 165 2.28 29.79 -33.65
C ASP A 165 1.32 29.67 -32.46
N PHE A 166 1.69 28.96 -31.39
CA PHE A 166 0.80 28.79 -30.24
C PHE A 166 0.50 30.12 -29.54
N GLU A 167 1.52 30.93 -29.25
CA GLU A 167 1.30 32.23 -28.59
C GLU A 167 0.49 33.19 -29.46
N LYS A 168 0.76 33.21 -30.77
CA LYS A 168 0.03 34.04 -31.72
C LYS A 168 -1.43 33.59 -31.81
N THR A 169 -1.67 32.28 -31.96
CA THR A 169 -3.00 31.67 -31.99
C THR A 169 -3.78 31.95 -30.70
N VAL A 170 -3.14 31.87 -29.52
CA VAL A 170 -3.77 32.18 -28.23
C VAL A 170 -4.13 33.67 -28.12
N LYS A 171 -3.27 34.58 -28.58
CA LYS A 171 -3.54 36.03 -28.60
C LYS A 171 -4.67 36.39 -29.58
N GLU A 172 -4.73 35.72 -30.72
CA GLU A 172 -5.73 35.95 -31.77
C GLU A 172 -7.09 35.27 -31.49
N SER A 173 -7.12 34.20 -30.68
CA SER A 173 -8.34 33.42 -30.39
C SER A 173 -9.31 34.08 -29.41
N HIS A 174 -9.07 35.33 -29.00
CA HIS A 174 -9.93 36.13 -28.11
C HIS A 174 -10.33 35.38 -26.82
N LEU A 175 -9.51 34.42 -26.39
CA LEU A 175 -9.72 33.66 -25.16
C LEU A 175 -9.64 34.64 -24.00
N ILE A 176 -10.71 34.71 -23.20
CA ILE A 176 -10.75 35.58 -22.02
C ILE A 176 -9.67 35.05 -21.05
N PRO A 177 -8.68 35.87 -20.67
CA PRO A 177 -7.70 35.47 -19.67
C PRO A 177 -8.44 35.13 -18.39
N TYR A 178 -8.41 33.86 -17.99
CA TYR A 178 -8.97 33.45 -16.71
C TYR A 178 -8.03 33.97 -15.62
N HIS A 179 -8.26 35.20 -15.15
CA HIS A 179 -7.60 35.71 -13.96
C HIS A 179 -8.10 34.89 -12.77
N TYR A 180 -7.27 33.95 -12.31
CA TYR A 180 -7.42 33.37 -10.99
C TYR A 180 -7.14 34.49 -9.98
N SER A 181 -8.16 35.30 -9.66
CA SER A 181 -8.05 36.23 -8.54
C SER A 181 -7.93 35.38 -7.28
N ALA A 182 -6.72 35.28 -6.74
CA ALA A 182 -6.44 34.73 -5.42
C ALA A 182 -7.03 35.62 -4.29
N GLN A 183 -8.29 36.01 -4.41
CA GLN A 183 -9.00 36.83 -3.42
C GLN A 183 -9.65 36.01 -2.30
N ASN A 184 -9.55 34.68 -2.32
CA ASN A 184 -10.00 33.84 -1.21
C ASN A 184 -8.88 33.31 -0.30
N SER A 185 -7.63 33.73 -0.49
CA SER A 185 -6.57 33.45 0.47
C SER A 185 -6.29 34.69 1.34
N ILE A 186 -6.49 34.50 2.64
CA ILE A 186 -6.09 35.36 3.77
C ILE A 186 -7.24 36.21 4.36
N LYS A 187 -8.07 35.58 5.20
CA LYS A 187 -8.59 36.26 6.40
C LYS A 187 -7.40 36.66 7.25
N LYS A 188 -6.91 37.89 7.06
CA LYS A 188 -5.96 38.53 7.98
C LYS A 188 -6.74 38.86 9.25
N SER A 189 -6.57 38.01 10.25
CA SER A 189 -6.71 38.37 11.66
C SER A 189 -5.88 39.63 11.93
N ARG A 190 -6.53 40.66 12.48
CA ARG A 190 -6.04 41.77 13.33
C ARG A 190 -7.12 42.87 13.30
N LYS A 191 -7.58 43.46 14.40
CA LYS A 191 -6.96 43.76 15.71
C LYS A 191 -8.08 44.07 16.72
N ASP A 192 -7.87 43.82 18.01
CA ASP A 192 -7.50 44.84 19.04
C ASP A 192 -8.36 46.10 18.95
#